data_AF-A0A0D8L400-F1
#
_entry.id   AF-A0A0D8L400-F1
#
_cell.length_a   1.000
_cell.length_b   1.000
_cell.length_c   1.000
_cell.angle_alpha   90.00
_cell.angle_beta   90.00
_cell.angle_gamma   90.00
#
_symmetry.space_group_name_H-M   'P 1'
#
loop_
_entity.id
_entity.type
_entity.pdbx_description
1 polymer ?
#
loop_
_entity_poly.entity_id
_entity_poly.type
_entity_poly.pdbx_seq_one_letter_code
_entity_poly.pdbx_strand_id
1 'polypeptide(L)'
;MILTLITAGYLFHSAISETGSNISTLISINKRAEHIEHAFNDLQMSRINGFAAIAAKEKGDTKEATLRLEEAMDYVNQADKNGRD
;
A
#
# COMPACT_ATOMS: atom_id res chain seq x y z
N MET A 1 -46.80 -7.70 -22.77
CA MET A 1 -45.48 -7.63 -23.43
C MET A 1 -44.65 -6.42 -23.00
N ILE A 2 -45.19 -5.18 -22.99
CA ILE A 2 -44.45 -3.99 -22.56
C ILE A 2 -43.96 -4.09 -21.10
N LEU A 3 -44.81 -4.57 -20.19
CA LEU A 3 -44.44 -4.74 -18.78
C LEU A 3 -43.26 -5.70 -18.58
N THR A 4 -43.23 -6.80 -19.33
CA THR A 4 -42.18 -7.82 -19.27
C THR A 4 -40.82 -7.29 -19.73
N LEU A 5 -40.80 -6.40 -20.73
CA LEU A 5 -39.59 -5.74 -21.22
C LEU A 5 -39.03 -4.74 -20.21
N ILE A 6 -39.90 -4.01 -19.51
CA ILE A 6 -39.50 -3.06 -18.46
C ILE A 6 -38.85 -3.80 -17.28
N THR A 7 -39.43 -4.92 -16.83
CA THR A 7 -38.85 -5.72 -15.74
C THR A 7 -37.49 -6.32 -16.12
N ALA A 8 -37.34 -6.82 -17.34
CA ALA A 8 -36.06 -7.35 -17.83
C ALA A 8 -34.98 -6.27 -17.90
N GLY A 9 -35.32 -5.06 -18.35
CA GLY A 9 -34.40 -3.92 -18.38
C GLY A 9 -33.95 -3.48 -16.98
N TYR A 10 -34.86 -3.48 -15.99
CA TYR A 10 -34.51 -3.16 -14.61
C TYR A 10 -33.57 -4.19 -13.97
N LEU A 11 -33.85 -5.48 -14.17
CA LEU A 11 -33.00 -6.56 -13.67
C LEU A 11 -31.60 -6.49 -14.29
N PHE A 12 -31.51 -6.22 -15.59
CA PHE A 12 -30.24 -6.06 -16.30
C PHE A 12 -29.46 -4.83 -15.81
N HIS A 13 -30.14 -3.70 -15.61
CA HIS A 13 -29.52 -2.49 -15.04
C HIS A 13 -29.01 -2.71 -13.63
N SER A 14 -29.79 -3.39 -12.77
CA SER A 14 -29.38 -3.73 -11.41
C SER A 14 -28.16 -4.65 -11.41
N ALA A 15 -28.14 -5.68 -12.27
CA ALA A 15 -27.01 -6.60 -12.38
C ALA A 15 -25.73 -5.90 -12.87
N ILE A 16 -25.85 -4.98 -13.85
CA ILE A 16 -24.70 -4.17 -14.31
C ILE A 16 -24.21 -3.23 -13.22
N SER A 17 -25.12 -2.54 -12.51
CA SER A 17 -24.78 -1.62 -11.44
C SER A 17 -24.06 -2.34 -10.29
N GLU A 18 -24.58 -3.50 -9.88
CA GLU A 18 -23.98 -4.35 -8.85
C GLU A 18 -22.62 -4.92 -9.27
N THR A 19 -22.52 -5.39 -10.51
CA THR A 19 -21.24 -5.85 -11.09
C THR A 19 -20.21 -4.72 -11.15
N GLY A 20 -20.62 -3.51 -11.57
CA GLY A 20 -19.76 -2.33 -11.61
C GLY A 20 -19.30 -1.92 -10.20
N SER A 21 -20.19 -1.96 -9.22
CA SER A 21 -19.87 -1.70 -7.81
C SER A 21 -18.83 -2.70 -7.27
N ASN A 22 -19.02 -4.00 -7.55
CA ASN A 22 -18.09 -5.05 -7.14
C ASN A 22 -16.71 -4.89 -7.80
N ILE A 23 -16.65 -4.55 -9.09
CA ILE A 23 -15.38 -4.26 -9.80
C ILE A 23 -14.69 -3.04 -9.19
N SER A 24 -15.43 -1.96 -8.91
CA SER A 24 -14.83 -0.76 -8.28
C SER A 24 -14.26 -1.05 -6.89
N THR A 25 -14.94 -1.93 -6.13
CA THR A 25 -14.49 -2.39 -4.81
C THR A 25 -13.21 -3.21 -4.93
N LEU A 26 -13.13 -4.13 -5.89
CA LEU A 26 -11.94 -4.92 -6.18
C LEU A 26 -10.76 -4.06 -6.60
N ILE A 27 -10.98 -3.06 -7.46
CA ILE A 27 -9.94 -2.09 -7.87
C ILE A 27 -9.43 -1.31 -6.65
N SER A 28 -10.33 -0.86 -5.77
CA SER A 28 -9.95 -0.15 -4.54
C SER A 28 -9.16 -1.04 -3.59
N ILE A 29 -9.56 -2.30 -3.39
CA ILE A 29 -8.82 -3.28 -2.58
C ILE A 29 -7.43 -3.54 -3.17
N ASN A 30 -7.33 -3.71 -4.49
CA ASN A 30 -6.05 -3.95 -5.15
C ASN A 30 -5.08 -2.78 -4.98
N LYS A 31 -5.56 -1.54 -5.16
CA LYS A 31 -4.74 -0.35 -4.89
C LYS A 31 -4.24 -0.31 -3.45
N ARG A 32 -5.13 -0.55 -2.48
CA ARG A 32 -4.75 -0.59 -1.06
C ARG A 32 -3.74 -1.70 -0.77
N ALA A 33 -3.83 -2.84 -1.46
CA ALA A 33 -2.84 -3.91 -1.34
C ALA A 33 -1.47 -3.49 -1.89
N GLU A 34 -1.41 -2.79 -3.02
CA GLU A 34 -0.17 -2.21 -3.57
C GLU A 34 0.46 -1.21 -2.58
N HIS A 35 -0.34 -0.32 -2.01
CA HIS A 35 0.09 0.63 -0.97
C HIS A 35 0.67 -0.06 0.28
N ILE A 36 0.01 -1.13 0.75
CA ILE A 36 0.50 -1.96 1.87
C ILE A 36 1.82 -2.67 1.51
N GLU A 37 1.94 -3.21 0.30
CA GLU A 37 3.16 -3.88 -0.16
C GLU A 37 4.35 -2.92 -0.21
N HIS A 38 4.15 -1.71 -0.75
CA HIS A 38 5.16 -0.66 -0.75
C HIS A 38 5.57 -0.25 0.67
N ALA A 39 4.61 0.00 1.56
CA ALA A 39 4.89 0.34 2.96
C ALA A 39 5.67 -0.78 3.68
N PHE A 40 5.34 -2.04 3.40
CA PHE A 40 6.06 -3.17 3.97
C PHE A 40 7.51 -3.26 3.48
N ASN A 41 7.74 -3.01 2.19
CA ASN A 41 9.10 -2.96 1.63
C ASN A 41 9.94 -1.84 2.26
N ASP A 42 9.35 -0.65 2.45
CA ASP A 42 10.03 0.47 3.11
C ASP A 42 10.42 0.12 4.55
N LEU A 43 9.53 -0.53 5.32
CA LEU A 43 9.85 -1.00 6.67
C LEU A 43 11.00 -2.03 6.70
N GLN A 44 11.10 -2.90 5.69
CA GLN A 44 12.24 -3.82 5.58
C GLN A 44 13.55 -3.05 5.34
N MET A 45 13.54 -2.06 4.45
CA MET A 45 14.71 -1.22 4.17
C MET A 45 15.12 -0.39 5.40
N SER A 46 14.15 0.11 6.16
CA SER A 46 14.41 0.76 7.44
C SER A 46 15.16 -0.17 8.40
N ARG A 47 14.69 -1.41 8.56
CA ARG A 47 15.35 -2.41 9.42
C ARG A 47 16.76 -2.75 8.97
N ILE A 48 16.97 -2.91 7.66
CA ILE A 48 18.30 -3.19 7.09
C ILE A 48 19.27 -2.05 7.44
N ASN A 49 18.85 -0.79 7.25
CA ASN A 49 19.67 0.37 7.59
C ASN A 49 19.89 0.51 9.11
N GLY A 50 18.89 0.18 9.93
CA GLY A 50 19.07 0.09 11.38
C GLY A 50 20.15 -0.91 11.79
N PHE A 51 20.20 -2.10 11.18
CA PHE A 51 21.28 -3.06 11.42
C PHE A 51 22.63 -2.58 10.89
N ALA A 52 22.66 -1.94 9.71
CA ALA A 52 23.88 -1.34 9.18
C ALA A 52 24.44 -0.24 10.10
N ALA A 53 23.56 0.58 10.70
CA ALA A 53 23.94 1.59 11.67
C ALA A 53 24.58 0.99 12.93
N ILE A 54 23.98 -0.08 13.46
CA ILE A 54 24.54 -0.82 14.61
C ILE A 54 25.92 -1.35 14.24
N ALA A 55 26.06 -2.00 13.08
CA ALA A 55 27.34 -2.55 12.63
C ALA A 55 28.42 -1.47 12.42
N ALA A 56 28.05 -0.29 11.91
CA ALA A 56 28.96 0.84 11.76
C ALA A 56 29.41 1.39 13.12
N LYS A 57 28.48 1.50 14.07
CA LYS A 57 28.77 1.93 15.45
C LYS A 57 29.74 0.98 16.16
N GLU A 58 29.54 -0.33 16.03
CA GLU A 58 30.45 -1.34 16.61
C GLU A 58 31.87 -1.27 16.01
N LYS A 59 32.02 -0.75 14.78
CA LYS A 59 33.32 -0.49 14.15
C LYS A 59 33.93 0.86 14.54
N GLY A 60 33.25 1.65 15.36
CA GLY A 60 33.64 3.01 15.72
C GLY A 60 33.35 4.07 14.65
N ASP A 61 32.72 3.69 13.53
CA ASP A 61 32.35 4.62 12.46
C ASP A 61 31.02 5.30 12.81
N THR A 62 31.12 6.31 13.66
CA THR A 62 29.96 7.06 14.16
C THR A 62 29.27 7.85 13.05
N LYS A 63 30.02 8.29 12.02
CA LYS A 63 29.44 9.06 10.91
C LYS A 63 28.56 8.17 10.04
N GLU A 64 29.07 7.00 9.66
CA GLU A 64 28.29 6.01 8.91
C GLU A 64 27.09 5.52 9.74
N ALA A 65 27.26 5.32 11.05
CA ALA A 65 26.15 4.93 11.92
C ALA A 65 25.00 5.96 11.93
N THR A 66 25.32 7.25 12.03
CA THR A 66 24.32 8.32 11.97
C THR A 66 23.63 8.39 10.61
N LEU A 67 24.41 8.34 9.51
CA LEU A 67 23.86 8.34 8.15
C LEU A 67 22.85 7.20 7.96
N ARG A 68 23.20 5.98 8.40
CA ARG A 68 22.32 4.82 8.29
C ARG A 68 21.06 4.93 9.17
N LEU A 69 21.13 5.61 10.31
CA LEU A 69 19.95 5.89 11.13
C LEU A 69 19.03 6.90 10.45
N GLU A 70 19.57 7.95 9.84
CA GLU A 70 18.80 8.92 9.06
C GLU A 70 18.08 8.24 7.88
N GLU A 71 18.81 7.43 7.10
CA GLU A 71 18.22 6.63 6.02
C GLU A 71 17.13 5.69 6.53
N ALA A 72 17.34 5.03 7.68
CA ALA A 72 16.35 4.17 8.29
C ALA A 72 15.06 4.93 8.68
N MET A 73 15.21 6.15 9.20
CA MET A 73 14.08 7.01 9.56
C MET A 73 13.31 7.50 8.33
N ASP A 74 14.01 7.84 7.25
CA ASP A 74 13.39 8.24 5.99
C ASP A 74 12.53 7.13 5.39
N TYR A 75 12.97 5.86 5.50
CA TYR A 75 12.14 4.72 5.10
C TYR A 75 10.89 4.54 5.99
N VAL A 76 10.98 4.80 7.30
CA VAL A 76 9.77 4.77 8.17
C VAL A 76 8.79 5.85 7.74
N ASN A 77 9.27 7.06 7.43
CA ASN A 77 8.42 8.15 6.97
C ASN A 77 7.76 7.83 5.62
N GLN A 78 8.48 7.17 4.70
CA GLN A 78 7.93 6.68 3.44
C GLN A 78 6.87 5.59 3.65
N ALA A 79 7.11 4.64 4.55
CA ALA A 79 6.14 3.60 4.90
C ALA A 79 4.84 4.18 5.46
N ASP A 80 4.93 5.19 6.34
CA ASP A 80 3.76 5.87 6.91
C ASP A 80 2.97 6.61 5.83
N LYS A 81 3.64 7.24 4.87
CA LYS A 81 2.98 7.87 3.72
C LYS A 81 2.27 6.82 2.85
N ASN A 82 2.99 5.76 2.48
CA ASN A 82 2.46 4.70 1.62
C ASN A 82 1.31 3.92 2.28
N GLY A 83 1.27 3.82 3.62
CA GLY A 83 0.19 3.15 4.34
C GLY A 83 -1.07 3.99 4.59
N ARG A 84 -1.03 5.31 4.30
CA ARG A 84 -2.15 6.24 4.47
C ARG A 84 -2.93 6.52 3.20
N ASP A 85 -2.28 6.39 2.04
CA ASP A 85 -2.85 6.58 0.71
C ASP A 85 -3.61 5.32 0.23
#